data_AF-A0A7R7IDP0-F1
#
_entry.id   AF-A0A7R7IDP0-F1
#
_cell.length_a   1.000
_cell.length_b   1.000
_cell.length_c   1.000
_cell.angle_alpha   90.00
_cell.angle_beta   90.00
_cell.angle_gamma   90.00
#
_symmetry.space_group_name_H-M   'P 1'
#
loop_
_entity.id
_entity.type
_entity.pdbx_description
1 polymer ?
#
loop_
_entity_poly.entity_id
_entity_poly.type
_entity_poly.pdbx_seq_one_letter_code
_entity_poly.pdbx_strand_id
1 'polypeptide(L)'
;MLEDLLYEKIIGKGVDLVERRINRLSVDNKRCKLWEKAFLNVAKYSEKINDSFCIELSKHRTLRRFFYLTFDTDSARFPVDSFIIALAMELKDYNIKLSTKDIIGVGEAIIQMWKQVIVYSDEADSITCFNDSIEIYKDSLIGIINSHDNIIRSFYKDLEDPNGLDKIRVYYPATGKNYIEWKQEYSIDICVNMHKGMPLGFTRIGYDYYLLENQPEQLKLSYISEDSKSEIMRVHTFDFPDDERRLIWVY
;
A
#
# COMPACT_ATOMS: atom_id res chain seq x y z
N MET A 1 37.81 33.45 15.10
CA MET A 1 38.61 32.47 14.33
C MET A 1 38.17 31.03 14.55
N LEU A 2 38.19 30.46 15.76
CA LEU A 2 37.71 29.09 15.98
C LEU A 2 36.18 28.97 15.88
N GLU A 3 35.45 29.98 16.35
CA GLU A 3 33.99 30.04 16.26
C GLU A 3 33.49 30.22 14.82
N ASP A 4 34.16 31.06 14.02
CA ASP A 4 33.82 31.27 12.61
C ASP A 4 33.99 29.99 11.78
N LEU A 5 35.08 29.24 12.01
CA LEU A 5 35.33 27.92 11.39
C LEU A 5 34.28 26.88 11.79
N LEU A 6 33.79 26.93 13.04
CA LEU A 6 32.74 26.04 13.52
C LEU A 6 31.39 26.38 12.85
N TYR A 7 31.11 27.68 12.71
CA TYR A 7 29.90 28.20 12.09
C TYR A 7 29.82 27.86 10.59
N GLU A 8 30.91 28.05 9.85
CA GLU A 8 31.01 27.65 8.43
C GLU A 8 30.78 26.14 8.24
N LYS A 9 31.34 25.31 9.14
CA LYS A 9 31.18 23.85 9.07
C LYS A 9 29.75 23.39 9.38
N ILE A 10 29.06 24.08 10.29
CA ILE A 10 27.64 23.83 10.60
C ILE A 10 26.75 24.25 9.43
N ILE A 11 26.99 25.43 8.85
CA ILE A 11 26.27 25.91 7.66
C ILE A 11 26.48 24.96 6.49
N GLY A 12 27.73 24.57 6.20
CA GLY A 12 28.04 23.63 5.12
C GLY A 12 27.27 22.31 5.25
N LYS A 13 27.31 21.69 6.45
CA LYS A 13 26.52 20.47 6.72
C LYS A 13 25.01 20.67 6.55
N GLY A 14 24.50 21.84 6.94
CA GLY A 14 23.10 22.21 6.78
C GLY A 14 22.71 22.32 5.30
N VAL A 15 23.53 23.01 4.51
CA VAL A 15 23.34 23.15 3.05
C VAL A 15 23.38 21.79 2.36
N ASP A 16 24.37 20.94 2.68
CA ASP A 16 24.48 19.58 2.12
C ASP A 16 23.25 18.71 2.43
N LEU A 17 22.64 18.88 3.60
CA LEU A 17 21.45 18.14 4.00
C LEU A 17 20.20 18.63 3.27
N VAL A 18 20.07 19.94 3.09
CA VAL A 18 18.98 20.55 2.31
C VAL A 18 19.10 20.16 0.83
N GLU A 19 20.28 20.26 0.24
CA GLU A 19 20.52 19.88 -1.14
C GLU A 19 20.20 18.40 -1.40
N ARG A 20 20.66 17.50 -0.51
CA ARG A 20 20.28 16.08 -0.57
C ARG A 20 18.78 15.86 -0.48
N ARG A 21 18.06 16.60 0.36
CA ARG A 21 16.60 16.51 0.48
C ARG A 21 15.91 17.01 -0.79
N ILE A 22 16.34 18.13 -1.35
CA ILE A 22 15.80 18.69 -2.60
C ILE A 22 16.01 17.71 -3.76
N ASN A 23 17.21 17.15 -3.89
CA ASN A 23 17.52 16.18 -4.95
C ASN A 23 16.66 14.92 -4.83
N ARG A 24 16.46 14.39 -3.62
CA ARG A 24 15.53 13.26 -3.39
C ARG A 24 14.11 13.60 -3.81
N LEU A 25 13.59 14.74 -3.37
CA LEU A 25 12.23 15.18 -3.73
C LEU A 25 12.06 15.39 -5.25
N SER A 26 13.08 15.92 -5.93
CA SER A 26 13.07 16.08 -7.39
C SER A 26 12.99 14.74 -8.11
N VAL A 27 13.84 13.79 -7.72
CA VAL A 27 13.86 12.41 -8.25
C VAL A 27 12.53 11.70 -7.98
N ASP A 28 12.02 11.77 -6.75
CA ASP A 28 10.73 11.16 -6.39
C ASP A 28 9.57 11.76 -7.19
N ASN A 29 9.55 13.09 -7.40
CA ASN A 29 8.51 13.75 -8.18
C ASN A 29 8.53 13.30 -9.65
N LYS A 30 9.73 13.18 -10.24
CA LYS A 30 9.88 12.68 -11.61
C LYS A 30 9.42 11.23 -11.74
N ARG A 31 9.83 10.37 -10.81
CA ARG A 31 9.39 8.96 -10.75
C ARG A 31 7.87 8.85 -10.57
N CYS A 32 7.28 9.69 -9.72
CA CYS A 32 5.82 9.75 -9.55
C CYS A 32 5.12 10.14 -10.86
N LYS A 33 5.64 11.10 -11.62
CA LYS A 33 5.07 11.46 -12.94
C LYS A 33 5.15 10.30 -13.95
N LEU A 34 6.24 9.54 -13.93
CA LEU A 34 6.36 8.33 -14.76
C LEU A 34 5.34 7.26 -14.35
N TRP A 35 5.12 7.10 -13.04
CA TRP A 35 4.10 6.19 -12.49
C TRP A 35 2.69 6.60 -12.94
N GLU A 36 2.31 7.86 -12.76
CA GLU A 36 1.02 8.39 -13.23
C GLU A 36 0.85 8.22 -14.76
N LYS A 37 1.92 8.44 -15.52
CA LYS A 37 1.94 8.24 -16.98
C LYS A 37 1.65 6.79 -17.37
N ALA A 38 2.11 5.81 -16.61
CA ALA A 38 1.82 4.40 -16.87
C ALA A 38 0.31 4.11 -16.76
N PHE A 39 -0.35 4.61 -15.71
CA PHE A 39 -1.79 4.46 -15.51
C PHE A 39 -2.59 5.19 -16.60
N LEU A 40 -2.19 6.41 -16.95
CA LEU A 40 -2.80 7.18 -18.02
C LEU A 40 -2.71 6.50 -19.38
N ASN A 41 -1.57 5.87 -19.69
CA ASN A 41 -1.43 5.15 -20.94
C ASN A 41 -2.40 3.96 -21.01
N VAL A 42 -2.68 3.27 -19.90
CA VAL A 42 -3.70 2.21 -19.89
C VAL A 42 -5.10 2.76 -20.13
N ALA A 43 -5.46 3.89 -19.52
CA ALA A 43 -6.77 4.51 -19.72
C ALA A 43 -7.05 4.84 -21.20
N LYS A 44 -6.04 5.37 -21.93
CA LYS A 44 -6.17 5.71 -23.35
C LYS A 44 -6.55 4.53 -24.26
N TYR A 45 -6.18 3.31 -23.86
CA TYR A 45 -6.44 2.10 -24.63
C TYR A 45 -7.54 1.22 -24.01
N SER A 46 -8.18 1.69 -22.94
CA SER A 46 -9.23 0.95 -22.22
C SER A 46 -10.58 1.61 -22.41
N GLU A 47 -11.57 0.83 -22.85
CA GLU A 47 -12.97 1.28 -22.86
C GLU A 47 -13.63 1.21 -21.47
N LYS A 48 -12.94 0.62 -20.48
CA LYS A 48 -13.50 0.29 -19.16
C LYS A 48 -13.12 1.30 -18.09
N ILE A 49 -12.04 2.04 -18.28
CA ILE A 49 -11.47 2.97 -17.28
C ILE A 49 -11.11 4.28 -17.97
N ASN A 50 -11.56 5.39 -17.39
CA ASN A 50 -11.22 6.73 -17.87
C ASN A 50 -9.96 7.31 -17.22
N ASP A 51 -9.42 8.37 -17.83
CA ASP A 51 -8.19 9.04 -17.41
C ASP A 51 -8.25 9.54 -15.95
N SER A 52 -9.37 10.17 -15.55
CA SER A 52 -9.53 10.73 -14.21
C SER A 52 -9.41 9.66 -13.13
N PHE A 53 -10.10 8.53 -13.35
CA PHE A 53 -10.08 7.41 -12.41
C PHE A 53 -8.70 6.72 -12.37
N CYS A 54 -8.03 6.56 -13.51
CA CYS A 54 -6.67 6.02 -13.55
C CYS A 54 -5.65 6.90 -12.80
N ILE A 55 -5.74 8.23 -12.94
CA ILE A 55 -4.91 9.16 -12.18
C ILE A 55 -5.18 9.02 -10.69
N GLU A 56 -6.45 8.93 -10.29
CA GLU A 56 -6.83 8.75 -8.89
C GLU A 56 -6.22 7.46 -8.32
N LEU A 57 -6.46 6.32 -8.97
CA LEU A 57 -5.91 5.01 -8.60
C LEU A 57 -4.39 5.06 -8.41
N SER A 58 -3.66 5.72 -9.32
CA SER A 58 -2.19 5.79 -9.24
C SER A 58 -1.68 6.43 -7.93
N LYS A 59 -2.53 7.22 -7.25
CA LYS A 59 -2.23 7.92 -6.00
C LYS A 59 -2.68 7.15 -4.76
N HIS A 60 -3.47 6.08 -4.90
CA HIS A 60 -3.95 5.31 -3.76
C HIS A 60 -2.79 4.64 -3.05
N ARG A 61 -2.76 4.71 -1.71
CA ARG A 61 -1.66 4.22 -0.87
C ARG A 61 -1.33 2.75 -1.16
N THR A 62 -2.37 1.94 -1.32
CA THR A 62 -2.31 0.52 -1.64
C THR A 62 -1.57 0.23 -2.94
N LEU A 63 -1.71 1.07 -3.96
CA LEU A 63 -0.98 0.92 -5.22
C LEU A 63 0.39 1.60 -5.17
N ARG A 64 0.53 2.74 -4.48
CA ARG A 64 1.80 3.44 -4.29
C ARG A 64 2.84 2.59 -3.56
N ARG A 65 2.45 1.60 -2.76
CA ARG A 65 3.43 0.67 -2.16
C ARG A 65 4.29 -0.05 -3.22
N PHE A 66 3.70 -0.41 -4.36
CA PHE A 66 4.41 -1.10 -5.45
C PHE A 66 5.32 -0.15 -6.24
N PHE A 67 4.99 1.14 -6.29
CA PHE A 67 5.90 2.16 -6.78
C PHE A 67 7.18 2.18 -5.93
N TYR A 68 7.07 2.19 -4.60
CA TYR A 68 8.25 2.18 -3.73
C TYR A 68 9.02 0.86 -3.81
N LEU A 69 8.33 -0.28 -3.90
CA LEU A 69 8.96 -1.60 -4.10
C LEU A 69 9.79 -1.68 -5.39
N THR A 70 9.49 -0.85 -6.41
CA THR A 70 10.24 -0.85 -7.67
C THR A 70 11.72 -0.47 -7.48
N PHE A 71 12.02 0.28 -6.42
CA PHE A 71 13.34 0.82 -6.11
C PHE A 71 13.93 0.21 -4.82
N ASP A 72 13.30 -0.85 -4.30
CA ASP A 72 13.76 -1.55 -3.11
C ASP A 72 14.83 -2.56 -3.48
N THR A 73 16.03 -2.44 -2.91
CA THR A 73 17.18 -3.31 -3.20
C THR A 73 16.98 -4.75 -2.74
N ASP A 74 16.06 -4.99 -1.82
CA ASP A 74 15.79 -6.32 -1.28
C ASP A 74 14.77 -7.10 -2.14
N SER A 75 14.14 -6.43 -3.11
CA SER A 75 13.11 -7.02 -3.98
C SER A 75 13.70 -7.51 -5.31
N ALA A 76 13.87 -8.83 -5.45
CA ALA A 76 14.38 -9.43 -6.69
C ALA A 76 13.38 -9.43 -7.85
N ARG A 77 12.06 -9.41 -7.57
CA ARG A 77 11.00 -9.50 -8.57
C ARG A 77 9.79 -8.67 -8.19
N PHE A 78 9.16 -8.03 -9.19
CA PHE A 78 7.91 -7.30 -9.01
C PHE A 78 6.77 -8.27 -8.68
N PRO A 79 6.03 -8.09 -7.57
CA PRO A 79 4.98 -9.00 -7.13
C PRO A 79 3.67 -8.74 -7.89
N VAL A 80 3.56 -9.33 -9.07
CA VAL A 80 2.46 -9.11 -10.03
C VAL A 80 1.10 -9.48 -9.45
N ASP A 81 0.98 -10.68 -8.87
CA ASP A 81 -0.27 -11.18 -8.32
C ASP A 81 -0.76 -10.30 -7.16
N SER A 82 0.17 -9.89 -6.28
CA SER A 82 -0.08 -8.97 -5.19
C SER A 82 -0.57 -7.59 -5.66
N PHE A 83 0.02 -7.06 -6.74
CA PHE A 83 -0.44 -5.81 -7.35
C PHE A 83 -1.87 -5.93 -7.87
N ILE A 84 -2.21 -7.03 -8.54
CA ILE A 84 -3.56 -7.26 -9.08
C ILE A 84 -4.57 -7.42 -7.93
N ILE A 85 -4.22 -8.12 -6.86
CA ILE A 85 -5.06 -8.24 -5.65
C ILE A 85 -5.28 -6.87 -5.00
N ALA A 86 -4.24 -6.06 -4.89
CA ALA A 86 -4.34 -4.70 -4.38
C ALA A 86 -5.24 -3.80 -5.24
N LEU A 87 -5.11 -3.88 -6.57
CA LEU A 87 -6.00 -3.18 -7.50
C LEU A 87 -7.45 -3.63 -7.34
N ALA A 88 -7.69 -4.93 -7.24
CA ALA A 88 -9.02 -5.48 -7.04
C ALA A 88 -9.63 -4.99 -5.71
N MET A 89 -8.83 -4.85 -4.65
CA MET A 89 -9.26 -4.26 -3.38
C MET A 89 -9.66 -2.79 -3.52
N GLU A 90 -8.87 -1.97 -4.22
CA GLU A 90 -9.23 -0.57 -4.47
C GLU A 90 -10.53 -0.46 -5.26
N LEU A 91 -10.69 -1.23 -6.34
CA LEU A 91 -11.92 -1.21 -7.14
C LEU A 91 -13.15 -1.59 -6.30
N LYS A 92 -12.99 -2.55 -5.38
CA LYS A 92 -14.04 -2.98 -4.45
C LYS A 92 -14.41 -1.87 -3.46
N ASP A 93 -13.42 -1.24 -2.82
CA ASP A 93 -13.64 -0.18 -1.83
C ASP A 93 -14.37 1.03 -2.46
N TYR A 94 -14.10 1.31 -3.75
CA TYR A 94 -14.77 2.37 -4.52
C TYR A 94 -16.07 1.91 -5.23
N ASN A 95 -16.52 0.67 -4.99
CA ASN A 95 -17.72 0.08 -5.59
C ASN A 95 -17.73 0.11 -7.14
N ILE A 96 -16.56 -0.06 -7.75
CA ILE A 96 -16.39 -0.07 -9.20
C ILE A 96 -16.54 -1.50 -9.71
N LYS A 97 -17.52 -1.69 -10.57
CA LYS A 97 -17.89 -3.01 -11.09
C LYS A 97 -17.15 -3.31 -12.40
N LEU A 98 -16.05 -4.03 -12.29
CA LEU A 98 -15.36 -4.66 -13.41
C LEU A 98 -15.47 -6.18 -13.30
N SER A 99 -15.47 -6.88 -14.44
CA SER A 99 -15.36 -8.34 -14.40
C SER A 99 -13.96 -8.74 -13.92
N THR A 100 -13.83 -9.89 -13.26
CA THR A 100 -12.53 -10.40 -12.79
C THR A 100 -11.47 -10.47 -13.89
N LYS A 101 -11.89 -10.80 -15.13
CA LYS A 101 -11.01 -10.81 -16.30
C LYS A 101 -10.54 -9.40 -16.65
N ASP A 102 -11.43 -8.41 -16.59
CA ASP A 102 -11.06 -7.01 -16.83
C ASP A 102 -10.12 -6.48 -15.74
N ILE A 103 -10.33 -6.83 -14.47
CA ILE A 103 -9.46 -6.44 -13.36
C ILE A 103 -8.03 -6.97 -13.57
N ILE A 104 -7.91 -8.27 -13.88
CA ILE A 104 -6.62 -8.90 -14.18
C ILE A 104 -5.99 -8.24 -15.40
N GLY A 105 -6.73 -8.06 -16.49
CA GLY A 105 -6.22 -7.44 -17.72
C GLY A 105 -5.76 -5.99 -17.54
N VAL A 106 -6.49 -5.20 -16.74
CA VAL A 106 -6.09 -3.83 -16.38
C VAL A 106 -4.82 -3.85 -15.54
N GLY A 107 -4.75 -4.70 -14.52
CA GLY A 107 -3.56 -4.82 -13.67
C GLY A 107 -2.33 -5.22 -14.48
N GLU A 108 -2.47 -6.19 -15.38
CA GLU A 108 -1.45 -6.59 -16.36
C GLU A 108 -0.97 -5.41 -17.20
N ALA A 109 -1.92 -4.68 -17.80
CA ALA A 109 -1.61 -3.55 -18.65
C ALA A 109 -0.86 -2.45 -17.87
N ILE A 110 -1.25 -2.16 -16.62
CA ILE A 110 -0.59 -1.15 -15.79
C ILE A 110 0.86 -1.56 -15.51
N ILE A 111 1.10 -2.82 -15.12
CA ILE A 111 2.46 -3.31 -14.82
C ILE A 111 3.34 -3.24 -16.08
N GLN A 112 2.82 -3.67 -17.23
CA GLN A 112 3.56 -3.61 -18.49
C GLN A 112 3.87 -2.17 -18.90
N MET A 113 2.90 -1.26 -18.78
CA MET A 113 3.12 0.16 -19.04
C MET A 113 4.10 0.77 -18.06
N TRP A 114 4.06 0.40 -16.77
CA TRP A 114 5.01 0.85 -15.77
C TRP A 114 6.43 0.41 -16.13
N LYS A 115 6.62 -0.90 -16.37
CA LYS A 115 7.91 -1.46 -16.81
C LYS A 115 8.44 -0.72 -18.03
N GLN A 116 7.63 -0.51 -19.06
CA GLN A 116 8.04 0.22 -20.27
C GLN A 116 8.46 1.66 -19.93
N VAL A 117 7.62 2.42 -19.23
CA VAL A 117 7.89 3.84 -18.97
C VAL A 117 9.12 4.04 -18.08
N ILE A 118 9.34 3.17 -17.09
CA ILE A 118 10.45 3.33 -16.13
C ILE A 118 11.77 2.78 -16.67
N VAL A 119 11.77 1.62 -17.35
CA VAL A 119 13.01 1.02 -17.90
C VAL A 119 13.57 1.83 -19.08
N TYR A 120 12.72 2.51 -19.85
CA TYR A 120 13.17 3.42 -20.92
C TYR A 120 13.33 4.87 -20.45
N SER A 121 13.34 5.12 -19.14
CA SER A 121 13.70 6.41 -18.55
C SER A 121 15.15 6.42 -18.11
N ASP A 122 15.65 7.59 -17.74
CA ASP A 122 16.96 7.77 -17.12
C ASP A 122 17.01 7.31 -15.64
N GLU A 123 15.92 6.73 -15.11
CA GLU A 123 15.88 6.09 -13.80
C GLU A 123 16.16 4.57 -13.85
N ALA A 124 16.43 4.03 -15.05
CA ALA A 124 16.52 2.59 -15.29
C ALA A 124 17.53 1.86 -14.37
N ASP A 125 18.68 2.48 -14.13
CA ASP A 125 19.76 1.91 -13.30
C ASP A 125 19.38 1.75 -11.82
N SER A 126 18.28 2.37 -11.39
CA SER A 126 17.78 2.29 -10.01
C SER A 126 16.67 1.25 -9.81
N ILE A 127 16.25 0.57 -10.88
CA ILE A 127 15.20 -0.45 -10.84
C ILE A 127 15.80 -1.79 -10.44
N THR A 128 15.16 -2.47 -9.49
CA THR A 128 15.67 -3.74 -8.95
C THR A 128 14.78 -4.94 -9.30
N CYS A 129 13.48 -4.69 -9.53
CA CYS A 129 12.46 -5.74 -9.51
C CYS A 129 11.96 -6.22 -10.90
N PHE A 130 12.43 -5.64 -12.01
CA PHE A 130 11.97 -5.97 -13.38
C PHE A 130 12.94 -6.82 -14.20
N ASN A 131 13.92 -7.42 -13.52
CA ASN A 131 15.01 -8.19 -14.14
C ASN A 131 14.54 -9.49 -14.81
N ASP A 132 13.41 -10.05 -14.36
CA ASP A 132 12.84 -11.29 -14.89
C ASP A 132 11.56 -11.06 -15.71
N SER A 133 11.14 -12.11 -16.44
CA SER A 133 9.84 -12.14 -17.11
C SER A 133 8.69 -12.11 -16.11
N ILE A 134 7.66 -11.34 -16.43
CA ILE A 134 6.41 -11.29 -15.66
C ILE A 134 5.62 -12.57 -15.96
N GLU A 135 5.66 -13.55 -15.05
CA GLU A 135 4.73 -14.69 -15.07
C GLU A 135 3.50 -14.37 -14.21
N ILE A 136 2.34 -14.85 -14.65
CA ILE A 136 1.03 -14.55 -14.06
C ILE A 136 0.24 -15.84 -13.93
N TYR A 137 -0.18 -16.18 -12.72
CA TYR A 137 -0.96 -17.38 -12.44
C TYR A 137 -2.47 -17.07 -12.45
N LYS A 138 -3.00 -16.84 -13.65
CA LYS A 138 -4.36 -16.31 -13.89
C LYS A 138 -5.48 -17.11 -13.21
N ASP A 139 -5.42 -18.44 -13.22
CA ASP A 139 -6.48 -19.27 -12.65
C ASP A 139 -6.59 -19.12 -11.12
N SER A 140 -5.46 -18.94 -10.43
CA SER A 140 -5.45 -18.69 -8.98
C SER A 140 -6.07 -17.32 -8.65
N LEU A 141 -5.73 -16.29 -9.43
CA LEU A 141 -6.24 -14.94 -9.26
C LEU A 141 -7.75 -14.86 -9.44
N ILE A 142 -8.30 -15.61 -10.40
CA ILE A 142 -9.76 -15.66 -10.62
C ILE A 142 -10.47 -16.17 -9.37
N GLY A 143 -9.99 -17.25 -8.76
CA GLY A 143 -10.57 -17.80 -7.52
C GLY A 143 -10.47 -16.86 -6.32
N ILE A 144 -9.38 -16.07 -6.24
CA ILE A 144 -9.19 -15.07 -5.17
C ILE A 144 -10.14 -13.89 -5.37
N ILE A 145 -10.15 -13.27 -6.56
CA ILE A 145 -10.88 -12.03 -6.82
C ILE A 145 -12.40 -12.23 -6.80
N ASN A 146 -12.89 -13.41 -7.21
CA ASN A 146 -14.31 -13.72 -7.21
C ASN A 146 -14.93 -13.87 -5.81
N SER A 147 -14.11 -13.95 -4.75
CA SER A 147 -14.58 -14.12 -3.37
C SER A 147 -14.23 -12.89 -2.53
N HIS A 148 -15.25 -12.29 -1.90
CA HIS A 148 -15.12 -11.13 -1.00
C HIS A 148 -14.12 -11.39 0.13
N ASP A 149 -14.14 -12.59 0.68
CA ASP A 149 -13.27 -13.00 1.78
C ASP A 149 -11.87 -13.33 1.28
N ASN A 150 -11.75 -14.05 0.16
CA ASN A 150 -10.44 -14.45 -0.36
C ASN A 150 -9.61 -13.23 -0.76
N ILE A 151 -10.21 -12.23 -1.41
CA ILE A 151 -9.49 -11.02 -1.79
C ILE A 151 -8.95 -10.26 -0.57
N ILE A 152 -9.75 -10.10 0.49
CA ILE A 152 -9.33 -9.42 1.72
C ILE A 152 -8.23 -10.21 2.42
N ARG A 153 -8.42 -11.53 2.56
CA ARG A 153 -7.46 -12.40 3.25
C ARG A 153 -6.13 -12.47 2.50
N SER A 154 -6.16 -12.62 1.18
CA SER A 154 -4.95 -12.61 0.35
C SER A 154 -4.27 -11.24 0.37
N PHE A 155 -5.04 -10.15 0.37
CA PHE A 155 -4.50 -8.80 0.48
C PHE A 155 -3.71 -8.58 1.78
N TYR A 156 -4.28 -8.96 2.92
CA TYR A 156 -3.59 -8.80 4.21
C TYR A 156 -2.47 -9.81 4.41
N LYS A 157 -2.58 -11.02 3.84
CA LYS A 157 -1.50 -11.99 3.89
C LYS A 157 -0.26 -11.51 3.13
N ASP A 158 -0.44 -10.79 2.03
CA ASP A 158 0.65 -10.13 1.28
C ASP A 158 1.37 -9.03 2.09
N LEU A 159 0.73 -8.54 3.16
CA LEU A 159 1.27 -7.50 4.04
C LEU A 159 2.00 -8.06 5.28
N GLU A 160 2.08 -9.38 5.41
CA GLU A 160 2.72 -10.03 6.55
C GLU A 160 4.24 -9.85 6.52
N ASP A 161 4.84 -9.50 7.66
CA ASP A 161 6.30 -9.58 7.86
C ASP A 161 6.62 -10.99 8.38
N PRO A 162 7.38 -11.83 7.64
CA PRO A 162 7.76 -13.17 8.11
C PRO A 162 8.56 -13.15 9.42
N ASN A 163 9.20 -12.02 9.74
CA ASN A 163 9.94 -11.79 10.99
C ASN A 163 9.19 -10.80 11.90
N GLY A 164 7.90 -10.60 11.68
CA GLY A 164 7.04 -9.77 12.51
C GLY A 164 6.95 -10.32 13.93
N LEU A 165 7.13 -9.43 14.91
CA LEU A 165 7.05 -9.76 16.34
C LEU A 165 5.66 -9.47 16.90
N ASP A 166 4.92 -8.58 16.24
CA ASP A 166 3.61 -8.12 16.66
C ASP A 166 2.55 -8.87 15.88
N LYS A 167 1.45 -9.24 16.54
CA LYS A 167 0.34 -9.94 15.89
C LYS A 167 -0.88 -9.03 15.87
N ILE A 168 -1.32 -8.60 14.69
CA ILE A 168 -2.51 -7.77 14.52
C ILE A 168 -3.66 -8.63 14.03
N ARG A 169 -4.80 -8.54 14.70
CA ARG A 169 -6.08 -8.98 14.17
C ARG A 169 -6.77 -7.86 13.43
N VAL A 170 -7.10 -8.11 12.17
CA VAL A 170 -7.87 -7.21 11.33
C VAL A 170 -9.28 -7.76 11.20
N TYR A 171 -10.27 -6.99 11.65
CA TYR A 171 -11.69 -7.24 11.41
C TYR A 171 -12.16 -6.48 10.19
N TYR A 172 -13.00 -7.13 9.39
CA TYR A 172 -13.50 -6.59 8.13
C TYR A 172 -15.01 -6.82 7.97
N PRO A 173 -15.72 -5.99 7.18
CA PRO A 173 -17.14 -6.20 6.95
C PRO A 173 -17.42 -7.51 6.21
N ALA A 174 -18.44 -8.25 6.64
CA ALA A 174 -18.89 -9.44 5.90
C ALA A 174 -19.43 -9.06 4.51
N THR A 175 -19.58 -10.05 3.63
CA THR A 175 -20.12 -9.85 2.29
C THR A 175 -21.48 -9.13 2.33
N GLY A 176 -21.59 -8.02 1.61
CA GLY A 176 -22.82 -7.21 1.54
C GLY A 176 -23.09 -6.33 2.76
N LYS A 177 -22.20 -6.28 3.75
CA LYS A 177 -22.32 -5.42 4.93
C LYS A 177 -21.39 -4.22 4.83
N ASN A 178 -21.83 -3.12 5.41
CA ASN A 178 -21.06 -1.88 5.58
C ASN A 178 -20.68 -1.63 7.06
N TYR A 179 -20.83 -2.64 7.91
CA TYR A 179 -20.46 -2.62 9.32
C TYR A 179 -19.67 -3.87 9.68
N ILE A 180 -18.89 -3.78 10.76
CA ILE A 180 -18.08 -4.88 11.27
C ILE A 180 -18.91 -5.71 12.24
N GLU A 181 -18.83 -7.03 12.08
CA GLU A 181 -19.22 -7.97 13.13
C GLU A 181 -17.91 -8.52 13.69
N TRP A 182 -17.60 -8.29 14.97
CA TRP A 182 -16.36 -8.75 15.64
C TRP A 182 -16.33 -10.28 15.83
N LYS A 183 -16.62 -11.03 14.78
CA LYS A 183 -16.61 -12.48 14.70
C LYS A 183 -15.31 -12.94 14.07
N GLN A 184 -14.79 -14.06 14.58
CA GLN A 184 -13.53 -14.61 14.09
C GLN A 184 -13.56 -14.98 12.59
N GLU A 185 -14.74 -15.37 12.07
CA GLU A 185 -14.95 -15.66 10.65
C GLU A 185 -14.69 -14.48 9.71
N TYR A 186 -14.90 -13.23 10.18
CA TYR A 186 -14.63 -11.99 9.44
C TYR A 186 -13.40 -11.27 9.99
N SER A 187 -12.39 -12.07 10.35
CA SER A 187 -11.11 -11.57 10.81
C SER A 187 -9.94 -12.34 10.22
N ILE A 188 -8.79 -11.68 10.17
CA ILE A 188 -7.51 -12.28 9.82
C ILE A 188 -6.44 -11.81 10.80
N ASP A 189 -5.63 -12.75 11.27
CA ASP A 189 -4.46 -12.49 12.09
C ASP A 189 -3.23 -12.39 11.18
N ILE A 190 -2.44 -11.33 11.32
CA ILE A 190 -1.24 -11.06 10.53
C ILE A 190 -0.08 -10.73 11.46
N CYS A 191 1.08 -11.33 11.21
CA CYS A 191 2.33 -10.95 11.87
C CYS A 191 2.93 -9.71 11.19
N VAL A 192 3.30 -8.70 11.98
CA VAL A 192 3.86 -7.44 11.49
C VAL A 192 4.99 -6.96 12.38
N ASN A 193 5.70 -5.92 11.95
CA ASN A 193 6.69 -5.23 12.75
C ASN A 193 6.28 -3.77 12.92
N MET A 194 5.64 -3.42 14.04
CA MET A 194 5.15 -2.08 14.31
C MET A 194 6.26 -1.05 14.44
N HIS A 195 7.48 -1.46 14.81
CA HIS A 195 8.64 -0.57 14.89
C HIS A 195 9.14 -0.12 13.52
N LYS A 196 9.06 -0.99 12.49
CA LYS A 196 9.41 -0.62 11.10
C LYS A 196 8.33 0.23 10.43
N GLY A 197 7.11 0.22 10.97
CA GLY A 197 5.92 0.74 10.30
C GLY A 197 5.30 -0.28 9.34
N MET A 198 4.05 -0.04 8.97
CA MET A 198 3.28 -0.89 8.07
C MET A 198 3.47 -0.46 6.61
N PRO A 199 3.37 -1.37 5.63
CA PRO A 199 3.33 -0.97 4.24
C PRO A 199 2.13 -0.05 3.92
N LEU A 200 2.28 0.83 2.93
CA LEU A 200 1.19 1.72 2.52
C LEU A 200 -0.07 0.93 2.09
N GLY A 201 -1.23 1.43 2.51
CA GLY A 201 -2.53 0.80 2.26
C GLY A 201 -2.88 -0.30 3.26
N PHE A 202 -2.09 -0.50 4.33
CA PHE A 202 -2.41 -1.46 5.38
C PHE A 202 -3.69 -1.07 6.12
N THR A 203 -3.80 0.19 6.54
CA THR A 203 -4.98 0.70 7.24
C THR A 203 -6.05 1.17 6.26
N ARG A 204 -7.23 0.58 6.39
CA ARG A 204 -8.40 0.76 5.53
C ARG A 204 -9.56 1.31 6.32
N ILE A 205 -10.35 2.13 5.65
CA ILE A 205 -11.53 2.74 6.24
C ILE A 205 -12.65 1.69 6.31
N GLY A 206 -13.37 1.64 7.45
CA GLY A 206 -14.40 0.62 7.70
C GLY A 206 -13.86 -0.73 8.16
N TYR A 207 -12.58 -0.80 8.52
CA TYR A 207 -11.91 -1.95 9.14
C TYR A 207 -11.54 -1.60 10.58
N ASP A 208 -11.38 -2.62 11.43
CA ASP A 208 -10.96 -2.46 12.83
C ASP A 208 -9.75 -3.34 13.12
N TYR A 209 -8.87 -2.88 14.01
CA TYR A 209 -7.52 -3.41 14.17
C TYR A 209 -7.19 -3.57 15.65
N TYR A 210 -6.77 -4.77 16.03
CA TYR A 210 -6.38 -5.11 17.40
C TYR A 210 -4.96 -5.66 17.42
N LEU A 211 -4.09 -5.07 18.21
CA LEU A 211 -2.82 -5.66 18.59
C LEU A 211 -3.10 -6.75 19.63
N LEU A 212 -2.73 -7.99 19.31
CA LEU A 212 -2.92 -9.15 20.16
C LEU A 212 -1.73 -9.30 21.11
N GLU A 213 -1.85 -8.67 22.28
CA GLU A 213 -0.95 -8.87 23.43
C GLU A 213 -1.71 -9.50 24.61
N ASN A 214 -1.05 -9.61 25.77
CA ASN A 214 -1.68 -10.05 27.02
C ASN A 214 -2.92 -9.20 27.36
N GLN A 215 -2.87 -7.90 27.03
CA GLN A 215 -4.01 -7.00 27.03
C GLN A 215 -4.19 -6.50 25.59
N PRO A 216 -5.28 -6.88 24.90
CA PRO A 216 -5.51 -6.43 23.54
C PRO A 216 -5.62 -4.91 23.47
N GLU A 217 -4.91 -4.30 22.51
CA GLU A 217 -4.98 -2.88 22.24
C GLU A 217 -5.63 -2.62 20.89
N GLN A 218 -6.47 -1.60 20.79
CA GLN A 218 -7.15 -1.24 19.55
C GLN A 218 -6.45 -0.08 18.87
N LEU A 219 -6.50 -0.03 17.54
CA LEU A 219 -6.00 1.10 16.77
C LEU A 219 -6.75 2.39 17.13
N LYS A 220 -5.99 3.39 17.58
CA LYS A 220 -6.46 4.77 17.80
C LYS A 220 -6.42 5.60 16.53
N LEU A 221 -5.29 5.52 15.85
CA LEU A 221 -4.91 6.42 14.77
C LEU A 221 -3.85 5.75 13.91
N SER A 222 -3.97 5.94 12.61
CA SER A 222 -2.92 5.64 11.63
C SER A 222 -2.52 6.92 10.91
N TYR A 223 -1.22 7.12 10.69
CA TYR A 223 -0.71 8.25 9.93
C TYR A 223 0.48 7.84 9.05
N ILE A 224 0.76 8.63 8.02
CA ILE A 224 1.84 8.35 7.07
C ILE A 224 3.17 8.81 7.68
N SER A 225 4.23 8.02 7.52
CA SER A 225 5.60 8.35 7.92
C SER A 225 6.12 9.64 7.24
N GLU A 226 7.14 10.27 7.83
CA GLU A 226 7.70 11.52 7.28
C GLU A 226 8.29 11.36 5.86
N ASP A 227 8.82 10.18 5.55
CA ASP A 227 9.34 9.84 4.22
C ASP A 227 8.25 9.37 3.24
N SER A 228 6.99 9.32 3.69
CA SER A 228 5.82 8.90 2.92
C SER A 228 5.84 7.46 2.40
N LYS A 229 6.64 6.57 3.02
CA LYS A 229 6.82 5.18 2.57
C LYS A 229 6.11 4.13 3.43
N SER A 230 5.65 4.48 4.62
CA SER A 230 4.97 3.56 5.53
C SER A 230 3.82 4.23 6.28
N GLU A 231 2.94 3.40 6.85
CA GLU A 231 1.89 3.80 7.77
C GLU A 231 2.31 3.47 9.20
N ILE A 232 2.14 4.40 10.12
CA ILE A 232 2.45 4.24 11.54
C ILE A 232 1.15 4.10 12.31
N MET A 233 0.96 2.95 12.96
CA MET A 233 -0.19 2.68 13.81
C MET A 233 0.09 3.10 15.25
N ARG A 234 -0.86 3.80 15.86
CA ARG A 234 -0.91 4.09 17.30
C ARG A 234 -2.08 3.33 17.89
N VAL A 235 -1.76 2.35 18.72
CA VAL A 235 -2.73 1.53 19.45
C VAL A 235 -2.89 2.06 20.86
N HIS A 236 -3.98 1.68 21.51
CA HIS A 236 -4.18 1.93 22.93
C HIS A 236 -5.02 0.83 23.56
N THR A 237 -4.81 0.60 24.85
CA THR A 237 -5.70 -0.24 25.66
C THR A 237 -7.10 0.39 25.68
N PHE A 238 -8.10 -0.35 25.21
CA PHE A 238 -9.51 0.04 25.31
C PHE A 238 -10.12 -0.68 26.52
N ASP A 239 -10.57 0.08 27.52
CA ASP A 239 -11.47 -0.46 28.54
C ASP A 239 -12.88 -0.48 27.95
N PHE A 240 -13.36 -1.65 27.50
CA PHE A 240 -14.75 -1.80 27.11
C PHE A 240 -15.65 -1.58 28.33
N PRO A 241 -16.61 -0.65 28.30
CA PRO A 241 -17.76 -0.76 29.18
C PRO A 241 -18.52 -2.04 28.80
N ASP A 242 -18.84 -2.90 29.76
CA ASP A 242 -19.50 -4.22 29.58
C ASP A 242 -20.82 -4.20 28.77
N ASP A 243 -21.31 -3.03 28.35
CA ASP A 243 -22.58 -2.88 27.63
C ASP A 243 -22.35 -2.39 26.18
N GLU A 244 -22.16 -3.36 25.28
CA GLU A 244 -22.03 -3.19 23.82
C GLU A 244 -23.18 -2.38 23.18
N ARG A 245 -24.31 -2.20 23.89
CA ARG A 245 -25.54 -1.54 23.39
C ARG A 245 -25.44 -0.02 23.22
N ARG A 246 -24.31 0.59 23.57
CA ARG A 246 -24.13 2.06 23.56
C ARG A 246 -23.03 2.55 22.61
N LEU A 247 -22.42 1.68 21.83
CA LEU A 247 -21.38 2.07 20.87
C LEU A 247 -22.03 2.67 19.62
N ILE A 248 -21.93 3.98 19.49
CA ILE A 248 -22.23 4.70 18.25
C ILE A 248 -20.88 4.94 17.56
N TRP A 249 -20.63 4.25 16.45
CA TRP A 249 -19.51 4.56 15.58
C TRP A 249 -19.83 5.80 14.77
N VAL A 250 -19.03 6.85 14.94
CA VAL A 250 -19.10 8.06 14.13
C VAL A 250 -17.86 8.07 13.24
N TYR A 251 -18.09 8.22 11.94
CA TYR A 251 -17.06 8.27 10.89
C TYR A 251 -16.31 9.60 10.90
#